data_AF-A0A329KKM3-F1
#
_entry.id   AF-A0A329KKM3-F1
#
_cell.length_a   1.000
_cell.length_b   1.000
_cell.length_c   1.000
_cell.angle_alpha   90.00
_cell.angle_beta   90.00
_cell.angle_gamma   90.00
#
_symmetry.space_group_name_H-M   'P 1'
#
loop_
_entity.id
_entity.type
_entity.pdbx_description
1 polymer ?
#
loop_
_entity_poly.entity_id
_entity_poly.type
_entity_poly.pdbx_seq_one_letter_code
_entity_poly.pdbx_strand_id
1 'polypeptide(L)'
;VAPDVDIIAIRQSSQAFGLKDAYTGDEDPQTSAKIDNVQTMARAIVHAANMGAQVINISDVTCMSARNIIDQRSLGAAVRYAAVDKNAVIVAAAGDTSKKDCKQNPPHDPLQPNDPRNWNAVTTVVTPSWFSDYVLTVGAVDNDGRPLSQGNQGQASTSVAGPWVGIAAPGTDVIGLSPRDDGLINAIDGPDNTLLVPSGTSFSAAIVSGVAALVRAKFPQLSAYQVINRLTRTARAPARGVDNQVGHGVVDPVAALTWDVPDGPVKPPQQLSAPLNVPKPVPHRDMVPVWVAAGGLLGALLIGGGVFGTAMLMKRSRKQQ
;
A
#
# COMPACT_ATOMS: atom_id res chain seq x y z
N VAL A 1 -5.84 16.30 -8.87
CA VAL A 1 -6.30 15.39 -9.96
C VAL A 1 -7.76 15.02 -9.78
N ALA A 2 -8.17 14.41 -8.66
CA ALA A 2 -9.57 14.12 -8.35
C ALA A 2 -9.98 14.93 -7.11
N PRO A 3 -10.60 16.12 -7.24
CA PRO A 3 -10.86 17.01 -6.12
C PRO A 3 -12.00 16.55 -5.21
N ASP A 4 -12.96 15.77 -5.73
CA ASP A 4 -14.17 15.36 -5.00
C ASP A 4 -14.02 14.01 -4.27
N VAL A 5 -12.79 13.56 -4.05
CA VAL A 5 -12.52 12.29 -3.35
C VAL A 5 -12.40 12.50 -1.84
N ASP A 6 -12.89 11.53 -1.07
CA ASP A 6 -12.54 11.43 0.34
C ASP A 6 -11.12 10.88 0.50
N ILE A 7 -10.34 11.45 1.43
CA ILE A 7 -8.95 11.05 1.70
C ILE A 7 -8.84 10.40 3.07
N ILE A 8 -8.35 9.17 3.09
CA ILE A 8 -7.94 8.46 4.31
C ILE A 8 -6.41 8.56 4.44
N ALA A 9 -5.93 9.24 5.47
CA ALA A 9 -4.50 9.38 5.73
C ALA A 9 -4.01 8.32 6.72
N ILE A 10 -3.13 7.41 6.27
CA ILE A 10 -2.47 6.42 7.12
C ILE A 10 -0.97 6.70 7.11
N ARG A 11 -0.44 7.14 8.26
CA ARG A 11 1.02 7.35 8.42
C ARG A 11 1.70 6.00 8.66
N GLN A 12 2.31 5.44 7.63
CA GLN A 12 3.05 4.18 7.72
C GLN A 12 4.57 4.38 7.92
N SER A 13 5.14 5.47 7.40
CA SER A 13 6.57 5.78 7.55
C SER A 13 6.81 7.25 7.93
N SER A 14 8.00 7.52 8.46
CA SER A 14 8.47 8.88 8.74
C SER A 14 9.98 8.89 8.97
N GLN A 15 10.70 9.81 8.34
CA GLN A 15 12.14 10.02 8.58
C GLN A 15 12.41 10.76 9.89
N ALA A 16 11.40 11.41 10.48
CA ALA A 16 11.51 12.10 11.77
C ALA A 16 11.45 11.16 12.99
N PHE A 17 11.14 9.87 12.78
CA PHE A 17 11.02 8.89 13.86
C PHE A 17 11.90 7.69 13.57
N GLY A 18 12.47 7.10 14.62
CA GLY A 18 13.23 5.86 14.56
C GLY A 18 12.83 4.91 15.69
N LEU A 19 13.32 3.67 15.63
CA LEU A 19 13.18 2.73 16.73
C LEU A 19 13.84 3.30 17.98
N LYS A 20 13.10 3.31 19.09
CA LYS A 20 13.64 3.73 20.40
C LYS A 20 14.83 2.87 20.80
N ASP A 21 14.68 1.56 20.62
CA ASP A 21 15.70 0.56 20.91
C ASP A 21 16.04 -0.16 19.60
N ALA A 22 16.99 0.39 18.83
CA ALA A 22 17.37 -0.15 17.53
C ALA A 22 18.19 -1.45 17.61
N TYR A 23 18.69 -1.80 18.80
CA TYR A 23 19.52 -2.98 19.06
C TYR A 23 18.83 -3.85 20.12
N THR A 24 17.81 -4.60 19.71
CA THR A 24 17.01 -5.45 20.62
C THR A 24 17.31 -6.94 20.49
N GLY A 25 18.29 -7.32 19.66
CA GLY A 25 18.72 -8.71 19.48
C GLY A 25 20.00 -8.82 18.64
N ASP A 26 20.26 -10.03 18.14
CA ASP A 26 21.45 -10.35 17.34
C ASP A 26 21.33 -9.92 15.86
N GLU A 27 20.15 -9.48 15.42
CA GLU A 27 19.93 -8.99 14.07
C GLU A 27 20.49 -7.59 13.85
N ASP A 28 21.05 -7.36 12.66
CA ASP A 28 21.49 -6.03 12.24
C ASP A 28 20.28 -5.06 12.20
N PRO A 29 20.36 -3.87 12.83
CA PRO A 29 19.25 -2.92 12.92
C PRO A 29 18.63 -2.53 11.58
N GLN A 30 19.39 -2.55 10.49
CA GLN A 30 18.87 -2.23 9.15
C GLN A 30 17.95 -3.33 8.63
N THR A 31 18.29 -4.58 8.93
CA THR A 31 17.46 -5.73 8.59
C THR A 31 16.16 -5.70 9.39
N SER A 32 16.23 -5.47 10.70
CA SER A 32 15.04 -5.35 11.55
C SER A 32 14.11 -4.20 11.12
N ALA A 33 14.67 -3.03 10.80
CA ALA A 33 13.88 -1.90 10.30
C ALA A 33 13.14 -2.21 8.98
N LYS A 34 13.78 -2.97 8.07
CA LYS A 34 13.12 -3.41 6.83
C LYS A 34 12.01 -4.43 7.08
N ILE A 35 12.22 -5.37 7.99
CA ILE A 35 11.19 -6.33 8.42
C ILE A 35 9.97 -5.56 8.96
N ASP A 36 10.20 -4.62 9.87
CA ASP A 36 9.14 -3.80 10.46
C ASP A 36 8.40 -2.96 9.42
N ASN A 37 9.12 -2.35 8.48
CA ASN A 37 8.50 -1.60 7.38
C ASN A 37 7.61 -2.50 6.51
N VAL A 38 8.07 -3.70 6.12
CA VAL A 38 7.27 -4.65 5.35
C VAL A 38 6.01 -5.08 6.13
N GLN A 39 6.15 -5.38 7.43
CA GLN A 39 5.04 -5.82 8.26
C GLN A 39 4.02 -4.70 8.56
N THR A 40 4.47 -3.49 8.85
CA THR A 40 3.60 -2.32 9.08
C THR A 40 2.89 -1.91 7.79
N MET A 41 3.58 -1.98 6.64
CA MET A 41 2.97 -1.74 5.33
C MET A 41 1.89 -2.78 5.01
N ALA A 42 2.13 -4.07 5.26
CA ALA A 42 1.11 -5.10 5.09
C ALA A 42 -0.16 -4.80 5.92
N ARG A 43 0.02 -4.42 7.20
CA ARG A 43 -1.09 -4.02 8.08
C ARG A 43 -1.80 -2.76 7.59
N ALA A 44 -1.06 -1.76 7.11
CA ALA A 44 -1.62 -0.52 6.59
C ALA A 44 -2.48 -0.76 5.33
N ILE A 45 -2.03 -1.62 4.41
CA ILE A 45 -2.78 -2.01 3.20
C ILE A 45 -4.09 -2.71 3.60
N VAL A 46 -4.03 -3.69 4.50
CA VAL A 46 -5.24 -4.38 5.00
C VAL A 46 -6.18 -3.40 5.69
N HIS A 47 -5.63 -2.48 6.51
CA HIS A 47 -6.42 -1.48 7.23
C HIS A 47 -7.14 -0.54 6.25
N ALA A 48 -6.45 0.02 5.26
CA ALA A 48 -7.04 0.86 4.22
C ALA A 48 -8.16 0.13 3.47
N ALA A 49 -7.91 -1.11 3.05
CA ALA A 49 -8.89 -1.92 2.34
C ALA A 49 -10.13 -2.24 3.21
N ASN A 50 -9.94 -2.45 4.51
CA ASN A 50 -11.04 -2.64 5.46
C ASN A 50 -11.84 -1.37 5.75
N MET A 51 -11.24 -0.20 5.63
CA MET A 51 -11.93 1.09 5.68
C MET A 51 -12.72 1.40 4.38
N GLY A 52 -12.63 0.53 3.36
CA GLY A 52 -13.34 0.71 2.10
C GLY A 52 -12.61 1.58 1.07
N ALA A 53 -11.29 1.79 1.23
CA ALA A 53 -10.51 2.52 0.25
C ALA A 53 -10.58 1.84 -1.14
N GLN A 54 -11.09 2.59 -2.12
CA GLN A 54 -11.20 2.11 -3.50
C GLN A 54 -9.89 2.24 -4.29
N VAL A 55 -9.04 3.18 -3.89
CA VAL A 55 -7.68 3.37 -4.41
C VAL A 55 -6.75 3.52 -3.21
N ILE A 56 -5.65 2.76 -3.19
CA ILE A 56 -4.64 2.79 -2.14
C ILE A 56 -3.34 3.27 -2.78
N ASN A 57 -2.95 4.51 -2.46
CA ASN A 57 -1.68 5.10 -2.89
C ASN A 57 -0.56 4.77 -1.89
N ILE A 58 0.53 4.20 -2.37
CA ILE A 58 1.71 3.84 -1.58
C ILE A 58 2.92 4.63 -2.10
N SER A 59 3.20 5.77 -1.46
CA SER A 59 4.27 6.68 -1.86
C SER A 59 5.64 6.31 -1.29
N ASP A 60 5.69 5.49 -0.25
CA ASP A 60 6.96 5.01 0.33
C ASP A 60 7.20 3.54 0.00
N VAL A 61 8.46 3.21 -0.27
CA VAL A 61 8.86 1.88 -0.72
C VAL A 61 10.09 1.43 0.02
N THR A 62 10.25 0.13 0.16
CA THR A 62 11.46 -0.47 0.73
C THR A 62 12.27 -1.14 -0.37
N CYS A 63 13.56 -0.80 -0.44
CA CYS A 63 14.50 -1.42 -1.38
C CYS A 63 15.38 -2.46 -0.69
N MET A 64 15.64 -3.56 -1.39
CA MET A 64 16.52 -4.62 -0.91
C MET A 64 17.28 -5.27 -2.06
N SER A 65 18.44 -5.85 -1.75
CA SER A 65 19.20 -6.62 -2.72
C SER A 65 18.43 -7.87 -3.13
N ALA A 66 18.41 -8.19 -4.42
CA ALA A 66 17.84 -9.44 -4.92
C ALA A 66 18.52 -10.69 -4.32
N ARG A 67 19.74 -10.54 -3.77
CA ARG A 67 20.47 -11.62 -3.08
C ARG A 67 20.07 -11.80 -1.61
N ASN A 68 19.35 -10.85 -1.02
CA ASN A 68 18.94 -10.89 0.37
C ASN A 68 17.54 -10.26 0.54
N ILE A 69 16.54 -10.99 0.07
CA ILE A 69 15.13 -10.59 0.13
C ILE A 69 14.57 -11.10 1.47
N ILE A 70 14.06 -10.17 2.28
CA ILE A 70 13.34 -10.49 3.52
C ILE A 70 12.02 -11.20 3.17
N ASP A 71 11.50 -12.06 4.06
CA ASP A 71 10.19 -12.68 3.86
C ASP A 71 9.07 -11.62 3.72
N GLN A 72 8.36 -11.66 2.59
CA GLN A 72 7.25 -10.75 2.28
C GLN A 72 5.92 -11.47 2.10
N ARG A 73 5.77 -12.72 2.59
CA ARG A 73 4.52 -13.49 2.43
C ARG A 73 3.30 -12.75 2.99
N SER A 74 3.45 -12.12 4.14
CA SER A 74 2.37 -11.32 4.75
C SER A 74 1.99 -10.10 3.91
N LEU A 75 2.98 -9.43 3.31
CA LEU A 75 2.75 -8.30 2.41
C LEU A 75 2.11 -8.74 1.09
N GLY A 76 2.57 -9.83 0.47
CA GLY A 76 1.95 -10.40 -0.72
C GLY A 76 0.50 -10.82 -0.47
N ALA A 77 0.21 -11.39 0.70
CA ALA A 77 -1.16 -11.70 1.12
C ALA A 77 -2.02 -10.44 1.31
N ALA A 78 -1.48 -9.40 1.94
CA ALA A 78 -2.17 -8.11 2.13
C ALA A 78 -2.48 -7.42 0.78
N VAL A 79 -1.52 -7.41 -0.14
CA VAL A 79 -1.67 -6.87 -1.49
C VAL A 79 -2.74 -7.62 -2.27
N ARG A 80 -2.69 -8.96 -2.30
CA ARG A 80 -3.73 -9.79 -2.93
C ARG A 80 -5.10 -9.53 -2.30
N TYR A 81 -5.18 -9.51 -0.98
CA TYR A 81 -6.43 -9.28 -0.24
C TYR A 81 -7.06 -7.94 -0.64
N ALA A 82 -6.28 -6.86 -0.63
CA ALA A 82 -6.76 -5.55 -1.03
C ALA A 82 -7.18 -5.53 -2.51
N ALA A 83 -6.35 -6.05 -3.41
CA ALA A 83 -6.61 -6.00 -4.84
C ALA A 83 -7.77 -6.90 -5.31
N VAL A 84 -7.85 -8.12 -4.80
CA VAL A 84 -8.77 -9.17 -5.28
C VAL A 84 -10.02 -9.27 -4.43
N ASP A 85 -9.88 -9.30 -3.11
CA ASP A 85 -11.00 -9.57 -2.20
C ASP A 85 -11.75 -8.29 -1.84
N LYS A 86 -11.02 -7.17 -1.72
CA LYS A 86 -11.58 -5.84 -1.46
C LYS A 86 -11.74 -4.98 -2.71
N ASN A 87 -11.30 -5.49 -3.87
CA ASN A 87 -11.41 -4.80 -5.15
C ASN A 87 -10.82 -3.37 -5.11
N ALA A 88 -9.70 -3.16 -4.42
CA ALA A 88 -9.01 -1.88 -4.30
C ALA A 88 -7.87 -1.77 -5.33
N VAL A 89 -7.78 -0.64 -6.04
CA VAL A 89 -6.64 -0.38 -6.94
C VAL A 89 -5.45 0.02 -6.08
N ILE A 90 -4.36 -0.74 -6.13
CA ILE A 90 -3.13 -0.40 -5.41
C ILE A 90 -2.17 0.25 -6.39
N VAL A 91 -1.75 1.47 -6.08
CA VAL A 91 -0.80 2.25 -6.87
C VAL A 91 0.42 2.51 -6.02
N ALA A 92 1.62 2.13 -6.49
CA ALA A 92 2.85 2.30 -5.74
C ALA A 92 3.91 3.05 -6.55
N ALA A 93 4.75 3.81 -5.85
CA ALA A 93 5.92 4.44 -6.44
C ALA A 93 6.90 3.37 -6.97
N ALA A 94 7.60 3.62 -8.08
CA ALA A 94 8.66 2.73 -8.56
C ALA A 94 9.91 2.71 -7.67
N GLY A 95 10.00 3.65 -6.73
CA GLY A 95 11.20 3.89 -5.94
C GLY A 95 12.11 4.91 -6.60
N ASP A 96 13.09 5.35 -5.83
CA ASP A 96 13.97 6.44 -6.20
C ASP A 96 15.40 6.15 -5.72
N THR A 97 16.40 6.48 -6.53
CA THR A 97 17.81 6.19 -6.21
C THR A 97 18.43 7.03 -5.11
N SER A 98 17.79 8.13 -4.66
CA SER A 98 18.22 8.86 -3.46
C SER A 98 17.77 8.15 -2.18
N LYS A 99 16.77 7.24 -2.25
CA LYS A 99 16.36 6.43 -1.11
C LYS A 99 17.40 5.37 -0.78
N LYS A 100 17.52 5.07 0.51
CA LYS A 100 18.43 4.06 1.04
C LYS A 100 18.20 2.70 0.36
N ASP A 101 19.30 2.07 -0.04
CA ASP A 101 19.37 0.76 -0.70
C ASP A 101 18.66 0.66 -2.06
N CYS A 102 18.08 1.74 -2.57
CA CYS A 102 17.48 1.78 -3.90
C CYS A 102 18.57 2.05 -4.94
N LYS A 103 19.10 0.98 -5.55
CA LYS A 103 20.03 1.10 -6.69
C LYS A 103 19.28 0.87 -7.99
N GLN A 104 19.81 1.48 -9.05
CA GLN A 104 19.27 1.28 -10.40
C GLN A 104 19.47 -0.18 -10.85
N ASN A 105 18.44 -0.77 -11.46
CA ASN A 105 18.56 -2.08 -12.10
C ASN A 105 19.16 -1.93 -13.51
N PRO A 106 19.80 -2.99 -14.04
CA PRO A 106 20.25 -3.00 -15.42
C PRO A 106 19.10 -2.69 -16.39
N PRO A 107 19.38 -2.00 -17.51
CA PRO A 107 18.40 -1.85 -18.57
C PRO A 107 18.05 -3.22 -19.17
N HIS A 108 17.05 -3.24 -20.05
CA HIS A 108 16.70 -4.46 -20.77
C HIS A 108 17.89 -5.02 -21.57
N ASP A 109 18.15 -6.33 -21.41
CA ASP A 109 19.11 -7.09 -22.22
C ASP A 109 18.47 -7.63 -23.53
N PRO A 110 18.82 -7.09 -24.72
CA PRO A 110 18.25 -7.54 -26.00
C PRO A 110 18.67 -8.96 -26.39
N LEU A 111 19.67 -9.55 -25.72
CA LEU A 111 20.14 -10.91 -25.99
C LEU A 111 19.28 -11.98 -25.28
N GLN A 112 18.32 -11.58 -24.43
CA GLN A 112 17.42 -12.48 -23.71
C GLN A 112 15.95 -12.29 -24.14
N PRO A 113 15.53 -12.77 -25.33
CA PRO A 113 14.18 -12.55 -25.83
C PRO A 113 13.08 -13.22 -24.99
N ASN A 114 13.41 -14.27 -24.24
CA ASN A 114 12.49 -14.97 -23.35
C ASN A 114 12.31 -14.27 -21.99
N ASP A 115 13.10 -13.22 -21.71
CA ASP A 115 12.97 -12.35 -20.55
C ASP A 115 12.90 -10.87 -20.99
N PRO A 116 11.81 -10.48 -21.68
CA PRO A 116 11.72 -9.15 -22.32
C PRO A 116 11.70 -8.00 -21.32
N ARG A 117 11.43 -8.28 -20.04
CA ARG A 117 11.46 -7.31 -18.94
C ARG A 117 12.73 -7.43 -18.09
N ASN A 118 13.63 -8.36 -18.40
CA ASN A 118 14.90 -8.56 -17.71
C ASN A 118 14.77 -8.86 -16.20
N TRP A 119 13.80 -9.70 -15.83
CA TRP A 119 13.61 -10.19 -14.44
C TRP A 119 14.87 -10.87 -13.88
N ASN A 120 15.60 -11.62 -14.70
CA ASN A 120 16.78 -12.36 -14.27
C ASN A 120 17.97 -11.47 -13.90
N ALA A 121 18.01 -10.23 -14.40
CA ALA A 121 19.08 -9.28 -14.09
C ALA A 121 18.73 -8.30 -12.95
N VAL A 122 17.58 -8.46 -12.29
CA VAL A 122 17.21 -7.61 -11.15
C VAL A 122 18.26 -7.74 -10.04
N THR A 123 18.78 -6.60 -9.59
CA THR A 123 19.73 -6.52 -8.47
C THR A 123 19.13 -5.84 -7.25
N THR A 124 18.14 -4.97 -7.45
CA THR A 124 17.43 -4.23 -6.41
C THR A 124 15.94 -4.47 -6.56
N VAL A 125 15.36 -5.16 -5.58
CA VAL A 125 13.91 -5.36 -5.45
C VAL A 125 13.30 -4.15 -4.75
N VAL A 126 12.21 -3.63 -5.31
CA VAL A 126 11.41 -2.55 -4.72
C VAL A 126 10.07 -3.10 -4.28
N THR A 127 9.75 -3.00 -2.99
CA THR A 127 8.48 -3.50 -2.44
C THR A 127 7.60 -2.34 -1.94
N PRO A 128 6.27 -2.36 -2.22
CA PRO A 128 5.46 -3.45 -2.79
C PRO A 128 5.45 -3.48 -4.33
N SER A 129 6.22 -2.62 -4.98
CA SER A 129 6.18 -2.37 -6.42
C SER A 129 6.38 -3.62 -7.30
N TRP A 130 7.21 -4.57 -6.85
CA TRP A 130 7.45 -5.82 -7.58
C TRP A 130 6.26 -6.80 -7.62
N PHE A 131 5.19 -6.58 -6.84
CA PHE A 131 3.95 -7.37 -6.91
C PHE A 131 3.07 -6.92 -8.10
N SER A 132 3.65 -6.88 -9.30
CA SER A 132 3.11 -6.21 -10.49
C SER A 132 1.76 -6.73 -10.98
N ASP A 133 1.38 -7.97 -10.63
CA ASP A 133 0.05 -8.50 -10.96
C ASP A 133 -1.08 -7.81 -10.17
N TYR A 134 -0.76 -7.24 -9.00
CA TYR A 134 -1.72 -6.65 -8.07
C TYR A 134 -1.49 -5.15 -7.84
N VAL A 135 -0.27 -4.67 -8.08
CA VAL A 135 0.17 -3.29 -7.82
C VAL A 135 0.53 -2.62 -9.13
N LEU A 136 -0.13 -1.50 -9.43
CA LEU A 136 0.28 -0.63 -10.52
C LEU A 136 1.46 0.24 -10.08
N THR A 137 2.66 -0.16 -10.48
CA THR A 137 3.87 0.59 -10.19
C THR A 137 4.08 1.76 -11.14
N VAL A 138 4.36 2.93 -10.58
CA VAL A 138 4.46 4.20 -11.29
C VAL A 138 5.88 4.75 -11.30
N GLY A 139 6.48 4.83 -12.48
CA GLY A 139 7.73 5.54 -12.73
C GLY A 139 7.51 7.06 -12.83
N ALA A 140 8.60 7.82 -12.78
CA ALA A 140 8.58 9.27 -12.89
C ALA A 140 9.09 9.73 -14.27
N VAL A 141 8.41 10.73 -14.84
CA VAL A 141 8.88 11.51 -15.98
C VAL A 141 9.02 12.98 -15.62
N ASP A 142 9.85 13.71 -16.38
CA ASP A 142 9.88 15.17 -16.33
C ASP A 142 8.72 15.81 -17.12
N ASN A 143 8.71 17.14 -17.22
CA ASN A 143 7.68 17.90 -17.94
C ASN A 143 7.67 17.64 -19.46
N ASP A 144 8.77 17.14 -20.03
CA ASP A 144 8.85 16.75 -21.44
C ASP A 144 8.37 15.30 -21.66
N GLY A 145 7.94 14.61 -20.60
CA GLY A 145 7.57 13.20 -20.63
C GLY A 145 8.76 12.25 -20.74
N ARG A 146 9.98 12.73 -20.51
CA ARG A 146 11.18 11.89 -20.54
C ARG A 146 11.33 11.17 -19.20
N PRO A 147 11.75 9.90 -19.20
CA PRO A 147 12.01 9.17 -17.97
C PRO A 147 13.00 9.93 -17.09
N LEU A 148 12.68 10.06 -15.80
CA LEU A 148 13.54 10.66 -14.79
C LEU A 148 14.75 9.75 -14.53
N SER A 149 15.68 9.78 -15.48
CA SER A 149 16.85 8.91 -15.60
C SER A 149 18.16 9.66 -15.35
N GLN A 150 18.09 10.99 -15.37
CA GLN A 150 19.14 11.89 -14.92
C GLN A 150 18.50 12.90 -13.98
N GLY A 151 19.22 13.18 -12.91
CA GLY A 151 18.89 14.24 -12.00
C GLY A 151 18.88 15.60 -12.70
N ASN A 152 17.72 16.12 -13.08
CA ASN A 152 17.66 17.48 -13.63
C ASN A 152 17.94 18.50 -12.51
N GLN A 153 18.71 19.55 -12.83
CA GLN A 153 18.94 20.74 -12.00
C GLN A 153 19.26 20.48 -10.52
N GLY A 154 20.33 19.72 -10.24
CA GLY A 154 20.85 19.57 -8.88
C GLY A 154 20.13 18.58 -7.99
N GLN A 155 19.15 17.83 -8.51
CA GLN A 155 18.52 16.72 -7.79
C GLN A 155 19.18 15.40 -8.16
N ALA A 156 19.61 14.58 -7.19
CA ALA A 156 20.30 13.31 -7.46
C ALA A 156 19.37 12.10 -7.63
N SER A 157 18.05 12.30 -7.63
CA SER A 157 17.06 11.22 -7.66
C SER A 157 16.69 10.80 -9.08
N THR A 158 16.68 9.49 -9.31
CA THR A 158 16.23 8.86 -10.56
C THR A 158 15.18 7.80 -10.25
N SER A 159 14.20 7.67 -11.13
CA SER A 159 13.21 6.60 -11.06
C SER A 159 13.90 5.25 -11.17
N VAL A 160 13.73 4.38 -10.18
CA VAL A 160 14.28 3.03 -10.22
C VAL A 160 13.55 2.26 -11.33
N ALA A 161 14.31 1.80 -12.33
CA ALA A 161 13.79 0.98 -13.39
C ALA A 161 13.60 -0.46 -12.89
N GLY A 162 12.59 -1.13 -13.41
CA GLY A 162 12.35 -2.53 -13.08
C GLY A 162 11.31 -3.18 -13.97
N PRO A 163 11.33 -4.52 -14.04
CA PRO A 163 10.35 -5.28 -14.82
C PRO A 163 8.90 -5.08 -14.36
N TRP A 164 8.71 -4.61 -13.13
CA TRP A 164 7.40 -4.36 -12.53
C TRP A 164 6.81 -2.98 -12.83
N VAL A 165 7.57 -2.04 -13.39
CA VAL A 165 7.04 -0.71 -13.72
C VAL A 165 5.96 -0.86 -14.79
N GLY A 166 4.76 -0.36 -14.49
CA GLY A 166 3.56 -0.53 -15.31
C GLY A 166 3.13 0.73 -16.05
N ILE A 167 3.39 1.91 -15.49
CA ILE A 167 3.01 3.20 -16.07
C ILE A 167 3.93 4.30 -15.52
N ALA A 168 3.87 5.51 -16.07
CA ALA A 168 4.54 6.68 -15.52
C ALA A 168 3.63 7.91 -15.42
N ALA A 169 4.06 8.88 -14.62
CA ALA A 169 3.43 10.20 -14.53
C ALA A 169 4.49 11.25 -14.18
N PRO A 170 4.18 12.56 -14.33
CA PRO A 170 5.08 13.62 -13.91
C PRO A 170 5.56 13.42 -12.46
N GLY A 171 6.86 13.59 -12.24
CA GLY A 171 7.48 13.39 -10.94
C GLY A 171 8.47 14.49 -10.55
N THR A 172 8.65 15.52 -11.37
CA THR A 172 9.47 16.70 -11.11
C THR A 172 8.60 17.96 -11.08
N ASP A 173 9.15 19.06 -10.56
CA ASP A 173 8.51 20.39 -10.56
C ASP A 173 7.09 20.38 -9.98
N VAL A 174 6.88 19.54 -8.96
CA VAL A 174 5.56 19.28 -8.40
C VAL A 174 5.15 20.44 -7.50
N ILE A 175 3.96 20.96 -7.74
CA ILE A 175 3.30 21.95 -6.87
C ILE A 175 2.23 21.22 -6.06
N GLY A 176 2.31 21.37 -4.74
CA GLY A 176 1.36 20.80 -3.78
C GLY A 176 0.73 21.84 -2.87
N LEU A 177 -0.10 21.36 -1.96
CA LEU A 177 -0.65 22.16 -0.86
C LEU A 177 0.35 22.18 0.30
N SER A 178 0.49 23.34 0.92
CA SER A 178 1.31 23.51 2.11
C SER A 178 0.70 22.73 3.30
N PRO A 179 1.52 22.02 4.09
CA PRO A 179 1.05 21.42 5.34
C PRO A 179 1.04 22.43 6.51
N ARG A 180 1.52 23.67 6.30
CA ARG A 180 1.71 24.69 7.35
C ARG A 180 0.66 25.81 7.30
N ASP A 181 0.08 26.06 6.14
CA ASP A 181 -0.85 27.15 5.86
C ASP A 181 -1.75 26.80 4.65
N ASP A 182 -2.67 27.70 4.30
CA ASP A 182 -3.58 27.54 3.14
C ASP A 182 -2.89 27.82 1.78
N GLY A 183 -1.56 27.85 1.76
CA GLY A 183 -0.75 28.20 0.59
C GLY A 183 -0.39 27.01 -0.30
N LEU A 184 0.31 27.33 -1.40
CA LEU A 184 0.95 26.36 -2.28
C LEU A 184 2.43 26.20 -1.90
N ILE A 185 2.96 25.00 -2.11
CA ILE A 185 4.38 24.70 -1.92
C ILE A 185 4.96 24.02 -3.15
N ASN A 186 6.16 24.46 -3.55
CA ASN A 186 6.94 23.91 -4.65
C ASN A 186 8.42 23.72 -4.29
N ALA A 187 8.71 23.69 -2.99
CA ALA A 187 10.05 23.52 -2.43
C ALA A 187 9.98 22.76 -1.10
N ILE A 188 10.97 21.93 -0.82
CA ILE A 188 11.20 21.30 0.49
C ILE A 188 12.56 21.73 1.03
N ASP A 189 12.70 21.71 2.35
CA ASP A 189 13.95 22.00 3.04
C ASP A 189 15.01 20.96 2.62
N GLY A 190 16.12 21.46 2.06
CA GLY A 190 17.29 20.69 1.68
C GLY A 190 18.43 20.81 2.69
N PRO A 191 19.56 20.11 2.46
CA PRO A 191 20.77 20.31 3.25
C PRO A 191 21.24 21.77 3.21
N ASP A 192 21.94 22.21 4.25
CA ASP A 192 22.63 23.50 4.30
C ASP A 192 21.74 24.72 4.03
N ASN A 193 20.50 24.71 4.54
CA ASN A 193 19.48 25.76 4.35
C ASN A 193 19.14 26.04 2.87
N THR A 194 19.31 25.06 2.00
CA THR A 194 18.87 25.15 0.61
C THR A 194 17.41 24.75 0.46
N LEU A 195 16.77 25.20 -0.62
CA LEU A 195 15.45 24.74 -1.03
C LEU A 195 15.60 23.79 -2.21
N LEU A 196 14.99 22.62 -2.12
CA LEU A 196 14.97 21.63 -3.19
C LEU A 196 13.57 21.57 -3.80
N VAL A 197 13.50 21.49 -5.12
CA VAL A 197 12.22 21.25 -5.80
C VAL A 197 11.71 19.84 -5.43
N PRO A 198 10.44 19.63 -5.07
CA PRO A 198 9.94 18.30 -4.79
C PRO A 198 10.01 17.43 -6.04
N SER A 199 10.69 16.29 -5.92
CA SER A 199 10.81 15.31 -6.99
C SER A 199 10.80 13.89 -6.44
N GLY A 200 10.18 12.98 -7.17
CA GLY A 200 10.16 11.57 -6.84
C GLY A 200 8.95 10.83 -7.39
N THR A 201 9.11 9.51 -7.51
CA THR A 201 8.06 8.59 -7.97
C THR A 201 6.84 8.54 -7.05
N SER A 202 6.95 9.04 -5.82
CA SER A 202 5.85 9.23 -4.87
C SER A 202 4.77 10.17 -5.40
N PHE A 203 5.16 11.26 -6.07
CA PHE A 203 4.23 12.22 -6.66
C PHE A 203 3.57 11.66 -7.91
N SER A 204 4.34 10.96 -8.75
CA SER A 204 3.83 10.25 -9.91
C SER A 204 2.76 9.22 -9.52
N ALA A 205 3.00 8.45 -8.46
CA ALA A 205 2.01 7.51 -7.91
C ALA A 205 0.73 8.22 -7.41
N ALA A 206 0.85 9.39 -6.78
CA ALA A 206 -0.30 10.18 -6.35
C ALA A 206 -1.13 10.68 -7.54
N ILE A 207 -0.49 11.13 -8.62
CA ILE A 207 -1.18 11.53 -9.86
C ILE A 207 -1.97 10.35 -10.43
N VAL A 208 -1.32 9.20 -10.62
CA VAL A 208 -1.98 7.99 -11.17
C VAL A 208 -3.11 7.51 -10.25
N SER A 209 -2.95 7.60 -8.93
CA SER A 209 -4.02 7.28 -7.97
C SER A 209 -5.24 8.20 -8.16
N GLY A 210 -5.02 9.49 -8.39
CA GLY A 210 -6.09 10.42 -8.72
C GLY A 210 -6.78 10.06 -10.04
N VAL A 211 -6.03 9.68 -11.07
CA VAL A 211 -6.61 9.23 -12.36
C VAL A 211 -7.40 7.93 -12.17
N ALA A 212 -6.88 6.98 -11.39
CA ALA A 212 -7.59 5.75 -11.05
C ALA A 212 -8.92 6.04 -10.35
N ALA A 213 -8.95 7.02 -9.43
CA ALA A 213 -10.18 7.45 -8.78
C ALA A 213 -11.19 8.04 -9.78
N LEU A 214 -10.74 8.88 -10.73
CA LEU A 214 -11.60 9.39 -11.81
C LEU A 214 -12.17 8.26 -12.68
N VAL A 215 -11.34 7.28 -13.04
CA VAL A 215 -11.78 6.10 -13.82
C VAL A 215 -12.81 5.31 -13.04
N ARG A 216 -12.61 5.09 -11.74
CA ARG A 216 -13.61 4.40 -10.89
C ARG A 216 -14.91 5.17 -10.76
N ALA A 217 -14.86 6.49 -10.66
CA ALA A 217 -16.05 7.32 -10.61
C ALA A 217 -16.85 7.24 -11.91
N LYS A 218 -16.18 7.21 -13.07
CA LYS A 218 -16.83 7.11 -14.38
C LYS A 218 -17.30 5.69 -14.72
N PHE A 219 -16.54 4.68 -14.31
CA PHE A 219 -16.78 3.26 -14.61
C PHE A 219 -16.81 2.43 -13.32
N PRO A 220 -17.84 2.61 -12.47
CA PRO A 220 -17.89 2.02 -11.12
C PRO A 220 -17.97 0.49 -11.10
N GLN A 221 -18.36 -0.13 -12.22
CA GLN A 221 -18.46 -1.58 -12.39
C GLN A 221 -17.10 -2.27 -12.62
N LEU A 222 -16.06 -1.52 -13.00
CA LEU A 222 -14.76 -2.11 -13.29
C LEU A 222 -14.10 -2.64 -12.01
N SER A 223 -13.50 -3.82 -12.12
CA SER A 223 -12.63 -4.33 -11.07
C SER A 223 -11.34 -3.52 -10.99
N ALA A 224 -10.62 -3.63 -9.88
CA ALA A 224 -9.31 -3.00 -9.72
C ALA A 224 -8.34 -3.40 -10.84
N TYR A 225 -8.36 -4.67 -11.25
CA TYR A 225 -7.52 -5.17 -12.34
C TYR A 225 -7.93 -4.57 -13.71
N GLN A 226 -9.24 -4.41 -13.95
CA GLN A 226 -9.74 -3.79 -15.17
C GLN A 226 -9.43 -2.28 -15.22
N VAL A 227 -9.47 -1.58 -14.07
CA VAL A 227 -9.02 -0.18 -13.96
C VAL A 227 -7.54 -0.08 -14.33
N ILE A 228 -6.69 -0.96 -13.79
CA ILE A 228 -5.27 -1.00 -14.14
C ILE A 228 -5.08 -1.27 -15.64
N ASN A 229 -5.78 -2.25 -16.22
CA ASN A 229 -5.73 -2.55 -17.65
C ASN A 229 -6.17 -1.36 -18.51
N ARG A 230 -7.20 -0.62 -18.09
CA ARG A 230 -7.63 0.61 -18.78
C ARG A 230 -6.53 1.65 -18.76
N LEU A 231 -5.98 1.95 -17.58
CA LEU A 231 -4.91 2.95 -17.42
C LEU A 231 -3.69 2.62 -18.27
N THR A 232 -3.26 1.37 -18.31
CA THR A 232 -2.08 0.96 -19.09
C THR A 232 -2.35 0.92 -20.60
N ARG A 233 -3.55 0.54 -21.04
CA ARG A 233 -3.91 0.53 -22.48
C ARG A 233 -4.06 1.91 -23.09
N THR A 234 -4.41 2.91 -22.28
CA THR A 234 -4.59 4.29 -22.74
C THR A 234 -3.37 5.17 -22.48
N ALA A 235 -2.31 4.63 -21.88
CA ALA A 235 -1.07 5.36 -21.63
C ALA A 235 -0.33 5.69 -22.94
N ARG A 236 0.46 6.77 -22.91
CA ARG A 236 1.29 7.20 -24.03
C ARG A 236 2.57 6.38 -24.07
N ALA A 237 2.50 5.26 -24.79
CA ALA A 237 3.56 4.26 -24.84
C ALA A 237 4.92 4.80 -25.30
N PRO A 238 6.03 4.30 -24.71
CA PRO A 238 7.37 4.55 -25.24
C PRO A 238 7.54 3.90 -26.61
N ALA A 239 8.63 4.25 -27.32
CA ALA A 239 8.92 3.73 -28.66
C ALA A 239 8.95 2.19 -28.75
N ARG A 240 9.26 1.50 -27.64
CA ARG A 240 9.30 0.04 -27.54
C ARG A 240 7.96 -0.60 -27.17
N GLY A 241 6.90 0.20 -27.02
CA GLY A 241 5.59 -0.23 -26.51
C GLY A 241 5.58 -0.35 -24.98
N VAL A 242 6.49 -1.14 -24.41
CA VAL A 242 6.66 -1.27 -22.95
C VAL A 242 8.15 -1.32 -22.61
N ASP A 243 8.56 -0.60 -21.57
CA ASP A 243 9.92 -0.68 -21.02
C ASP A 243 9.94 -0.69 -19.48
N ASN A 244 11.14 -0.75 -18.90
CA ASN A 244 11.32 -0.83 -17.44
C ASN A 244 11.37 0.54 -16.75
N GLN A 245 11.34 1.65 -17.49
CA GLN A 245 11.44 3.01 -16.96
C GLN A 245 10.06 3.66 -16.81
N VAL A 246 9.22 3.51 -17.83
CA VAL A 246 7.87 4.10 -17.88
C VAL A 246 6.76 3.06 -18.09
N GLY A 247 7.10 1.77 -18.17
CA GLY A 247 6.10 0.72 -18.37
C GLY A 247 5.37 0.91 -19.69
N HIS A 248 4.03 0.92 -19.64
CA HIS A 248 3.17 1.21 -20.78
C HIS A 248 3.14 2.70 -21.17
N GLY A 249 3.92 3.56 -20.51
CA GLY A 249 4.08 4.96 -20.85
C GLY A 249 3.43 5.93 -19.87
N VAL A 250 3.35 7.20 -20.26
CA VAL A 250 2.82 8.28 -19.41
C VAL A 250 1.29 8.19 -19.36
N VAL A 251 0.73 8.28 -18.16
CA VAL A 251 -0.72 8.26 -17.94
C VAL A 251 -1.41 9.36 -18.75
N ASP A 252 -2.48 9.00 -19.46
CA ASP A 252 -3.35 9.94 -20.18
C ASP A 252 -4.75 9.91 -19.57
N PRO A 253 -5.11 10.89 -18.72
CA PRO A 253 -6.40 10.90 -18.05
C PRO A 253 -7.58 11.02 -19.02
N VAL A 254 -7.41 11.78 -20.11
CA VAL A 254 -8.50 12.00 -21.08
C VAL A 254 -8.76 10.70 -21.84
N ALA A 255 -7.71 10.05 -22.35
CA ALA A 255 -7.85 8.76 -23.03
C ALA A 255 -8.42 7.68 -22.09
N ALA A 256 -7.93 7.59 -20.85
CA ALA A 256 -8.44 6.65 -19.84
C ALA A 256 -9.95 6.81 -19.57
N LEU A 257 -10.45 8.05 -19.63
CA LEU A 257 -11.87 8.36 -19.40
C LEU A 257 -12.73 8.28 -20.66
N THR A 258 -12.17 8.36 -21.88
CA THR A 258 -12.97 8.56 -23.10
C THR A 258 -12.84 7.47 -24.15
N TRP A 259 -11.72 6.76 -24.21
CA TRP A 259 -11.52 5.72 -25.21
C TRP A 259 -12.34 4.49 -24.88
N ASP A 260 -12.85 3.83 -25.92
CA ASP A 260 -13.39 2.48 -25.81
C ASP A 260 -12.24 1.47 -25.85
N VAL A 261 -12.02 0.79 -24.73
CA VAL A 261 -10.96 -0.22 -24.58
C VAL A 261 -11.57 -1.48 -23.98
N PRO A 262 -11.15 -2.68 -24.44
CA PRO A 262 -11.62 -3.92 -23.84
C PRO A 262 -11.27 -3.95 -22.34
N ASP A 263 -12.26 -4.26 -21.51
CA ASP A 263 -12.09 -4.27 -20.05
C ASP A 263 -11.01 -5.26 -19.59
N GLY A 264 -10.82 -6.35 -20.33
CA GLY A 264 -9.91 -7.43 -19.96
C GLY A 264 -10.46 -8.31 -18.84
N PRO A 265 -9.64 -9.20 -18.26
CA PRO A 265 -10.10 -10.11 -17.23
C PRO A 265 -10.41 -9.36 -15.93
N VAL A 266 -11.34 -9.89 -15.13
CA VAL A 266 -11.77 -9.26 -13.87
C VAL A 266 -10.70 -9.39 -12.78
N LYS A 267 -9.89 -10.44 -12.82
CA LYS A 267 -8.88 -10.76 -11.79
C LYS A 267 -7.52 -10.97 -12.45
N PRO A 268 -6.42 -10.68 -11.73
CA PRO A 268 -5.08 -11.01 -12.19
C PRO A 268 -4.91 -12.52 -12.36
N PRO A 269 -3.96 -12.96 -13.20
CA PRO A 269 -3.59 -14.37 -13.32
C PRO A 269 -3.15 -14.91 -11.95
N GLN A 270 -3.63 -16.09 -11.58
CA GLN A 270 -3.33 -16.68 -10.28
C GLN A 270 -1.97 -17.40 -10.32
N GLN A 271 -0.91 -16.69 -9.93
CA GLN A 271 0.40 -17.30 -9.68
C GLN A 271 0.57 -17.55 -8.18
N LEU A 272 0.17 -18.75 -7.72
CA LEU A 272 0.41 -19.19 -6.35
C LEU A 272 1.75 -19.92 -6.28
N SER A 273 2.77 -19.31 -5.69
CA SER A 273 4.03 -19.99 -5.37
C SER A 273 3.89 -20.95 -4.18
N ALA A 274 2.87 -20.75 -3.34
CA ALA A 274 2.52 -21.60 -2.20
C ALA A 274 1.02 -21.47 -1.87
N PRO A 275 0.37 -22.51 -1.30
CA PRO A 275 -1.02 -22.41 -0.84
C PRO A 275 -1.16 -21.36 0.27
N LEU A 276 -2.16 -20.49 0.15
CA LEU A 276 -2.50 -19.50 1.17
C LEU A 276 -3.05 -20.22 2.40
N ASN A 277 -2.26 -20.33 3.47
CA ASN A 277 -2.76 -20.80 4.76
C ASN A 277 -3.41 -19.62 5.48
N VAL A 278 -4.68 -19.34 5.15
CA VAL A 278 -5.46 -18.31 5.83
C VAL A 278 -5.66 -18.77 7.29
N PRO A 279 -5.15 -18.03 8.29
CA PRO A 279 -5.42 -18.37 9.68
C PRO A 279 -6.94 -18.35 9.87
N LYS A 280 -7.50 -19.44 10.39
CA LYS A 280 -8.94 -19.50 10.69
C LYS A 280 -9.29 -18.29 11.57
N PRO A 281 -10.37 -17.54 11.26
CA PRO A 281 -10.83 -16.47 12.13
C PRO A 281 -10.87 -16.96 13.57
N VAL A 282 -10.30 -16.21 14.51
CA VAL A 282 -10.36 -16.57 15.92
C VAL A 282 -11.85 -16.75 16.26
N PRO A 283 -12.29 -17.94 16.69
CA PRO A 283 -13.69 -18.15 17.04
C PRO A 283 -14.11 -17.07 18.03
N HIS A 284 -15.25 -16.41 17.78
CA HIS A 284 -15.79 -15.48 18.76
C HIS A 284 -15.93 -16.23 20.08
N ARG A 285 -15.40 -15.63 21.16
CA ARG A 285 -15.44 -16.23 22.48
C ARG A 285 -16.90 -16.46 22.85
N ASP A 286 -17.31 -17.72 22.88
CA ASP A 286 -18.67 -18.09 23.26
C ASP A 286 -18.92 -17.64 24.70
N MET A 287 -19.80 -16.65 24.86
CA MET A 287 -20.14 -16.09 26.16
C MET A 287 -21.27 -16.85 26.84
N VAL A 288 -21.92 -17.82 26.17
CA VAL A 288 -23.01 -18.62 26.75
C VAL A 288 -22.63 -19.24 28.10
N PRO A 289 -21.44 -19.86 28.28
CA PRO A 289 -21.04 -20.40 29.59
C PRO A 289 -20.87 -19.34 30.67
N VAL A 290 -20.40 -18.13 30.29
CA VAL A 290 -20.24 -16.99 31.20
C VAL A 290 -21.61 -16.49 31.67
N TRP A 291 -22.56 -16.35 30.75
CA TRP A 291 -23.93 -15.93 31.06
C TRP A 291 -24.68 -16.97 31.89
N VAL A 292 -24.50 -18.26 31.61
CA VAL A 292 -25.08 -19.36 32.41
C VAL A 292 -24.49 -19.37 33.82
N ALA A 293 -23.17 -19.21 33.97
CA ALA A 293 -22.53 -19.14 35.28
C ALA A 293 -23.00 -17.90 36.07
N ALA A 294 -23.05 -16.73 35.44
CA ALA A 294 -23.52 -15.50 36.07
C ALA A 294 -25.01 -15.61 36.50
N GLY A 295 -25.87 -16.13 35.62
CA GLY A 295 -27.28 -16.36 35.92
C GLY A 295 -27.50 -17.37 37.04
N GLY A 296 -26.74 -18.48 37.04
CA GLY A 296 -26.78 -19.49 38.10
C GLY A 296 -26.35 -18.95 39.46
N LEU A 297 -25.29 -18.13 39.50
CA LEU A 297 -24.81 -17.49 40.72
C LEU A 297 -25.83 -16.49 41.28
N LEU A 298 -26.44 -15.69 40.40
CA LEU A 298 -27.47 -14.72 40.77
C LEU A 298 -28.72 -15.42 41.32
N GLY A 299 -29.15 -16.51 40.68
CA GLY A 299 -30.26 -17.35 41.15
C GLY A 299 -29.99 -17.96 42.52
N ALA A 300 -28.78 -18.52 42.75
CA ALA A 300 -28.40 -19.08 44.03
C ALA A 300 -28.36 -18.02 45.15
N LEU A 301 -27.88 -16.81 44.87
CA LEU A 301 -27.87 -15.70 45.82
C LEU A 301 -29.28 -15.21 46.16
N LEU A 302 -30.18 -15.14 45.18
CA LEU A 302 -31.58 -14.75 45.42
C LEU A 302 -32.33 -15.81 46.25
N ILE A 303 -32.13 -17.09 45.96
CA ILE A 303 -32.72 -18.19 46.74
C ILE A 303 -32.13 -18.20 48.16
N GLY A 304 -30.81 -18.09 48.30
CA GLY A 304 -30.13 -18.03 49.60
C GLY A 304 -30.59 -16.83 50.43
N GLY A 305 -30.67 -15.64 49.82
CA GLY A 305 -31.18 -14.42 50.46
C GLY A 305 -32.66 -14.51 50.85
N GLY A 306 -33.49 -15.12 50.00
CA GLY A 306 -34.91 -15.35 50.29
C GLY A 306 -35.14 -16.34 51.44
N VAL A 307 -34.40 -17.45 51.47
CA VAL A 307 -34.46 -18.44 52.56
C VAL A 307 -33.93 -17.83 53.87
N PHE A 308 -32.85 -17.06 53.81
CA PHE A 308 -32.31 -16.40 55.00
C PHE A 308 -33.24 -15.31 55.53
N GLY A 309 -33.83 -14.50 54.63
CA GLY A 309 -34.79 -13.45 54.97
C GLY A 309 -36.08 -14.00 55.60
N THR A 310 -36.64 -15.07 55.02
CA THR A 310 -37.83 -15.74 55.56
C THR A 310 -37.55 -16.41 56.92
N ALA A 311 -36.40 -17.05 57.10
CA ALA A 311 -35.98 -17.61 58.38
C ALA A 311 -35.79 -16.52 59.46
N MET A 312 -35.24 -15.36 59.11
CA MET A 312 -35.08 -14.24 60.05
C MET A 312 -36.42 -13.60 60.45
N LEU A 313 -37.35 -13.46 59.51
CA LEU A 313 -38.71 -12.94 59.76
C LEU A 313 -39.53 -13.89 60.66
N MET A 314 -39.47 -15.20 60.42
CA MET A 314 -40.11 -16.20 61.29
C MET A 314 -39.51 -16.22 62.70
N LYS A 315 -38.19 -16.01 62.84
CA LYS A 315 -37.52 -15.94 64.14
C LYS A 315 -37.86 -14.66 64.92
N ARG A 316 -38.15 -13.55 64.23
CA ARG A 316 -38.65 -12.30 64.84
C ARG A 316 -40.11 -12.40 65.27
N SER A 317 -40.96 -13.03 64.46
CA SER A 317 -42.38 -13.26 64.79
C SER A 317 -42.55 -14.17 66.03
N ARG A 318 -41.71 -15.20 66.20
CA ARG A 318 -41.70 -16.06 67.40
C ARG A 318 -41.17 -15.41 68.68
N LYS A 319 -40.60 -14.20 68.61
CA LYS A 319 -40.14 -13.44 69.79
C LYS A 319 -41.16 -12.38 70.26
N GLN A 320 -42.30 -12.25 69.57
CA GLN A 320 -43.35 -11.27 69.89
C GLN A 320 -44.68 -11.90 70.32
N GLN A 321 -44.71 -13.22 70.55
CA GLN A 321 -45.77 -13.92 71.28
C GLN A 321 -45.21 -14.37 72.63
#